data_AF-F4XB60-F1
#
_entry.id   AF-F4XB60-F1
#
_cell.length_a   1.000
_cell.length_b   1.000
_cell.length_c   1.000
_cell.angle_alpha   90.00
_cell.angle_beta   90.00
_cell.angle_gamma   90.00
#
_symmetry.space_group_name_H-M   'P 1'
#
loop_
_entity.id
_entity.type
_entity.pdbx_description
1 polymer ?
#
loop_
_entity_poly.entity_id
_entity_poly.type
_entity_poly.pdbx_seq_one_letter_code
_entity_poly.pdbx_strand_id
1 'polypeptide(L)' 'MNWTKIWLDLFGTTTLWGLDMGFWVAMAAVLLIVVLMNVVFWGMKPQQPESGKEQ' A
#
# COMPACT_ATOMS: atom_id res chain seq x y z
N MET A 1 12.95 12.63 -21.00
CA MET A 1 13.61 11.32 -20.82
C MET A 1 14.73 11.45 -19.80
N ASN A 2 14.52 10.84 -18.63
CA ASN A 2 15.55 10.28 -17.75
C ASN A 2 14.82 9.54 -16.61
N TRP A 3 13.82 8.72 -16.97
CA TRP A 3 13.06 7.92 -16.00
C TRP A 3 13.99 7.00 -15.20
N THR A 4 14.99 6.45 -15.87
CA THR A 4 16.09 5.68 -15.27
C THR A 4 16.90 6.50 -14.26
N LYS A 5 17.05 7.82 -14.47
CA LYS A 5 17.79 8.71 -13.57
C LYS A 5 16.97 9.05 -12.33
N ILE A 6 15.66 9.22 -12.48
CA ILE A 6 14.73 9.36 -11.35
C ILE A 6 14.76 8.10 -10.50
N TRP A 7 14.75 6.91 -11.11
CA TRP A 7 14.91 5.64 -10.40
C TRP A 7 16.29 5.51 -9.74
N LEU A 8 17.37 5.83 -10.43
CA LEU A 8 18.73 5.80 -9.87
C LEU A 8 18.97 6.82 -8.77
N ASP A 9 18.32 7.99 -8.80
CA ASP A 9 18.42 8.97 -7.73
C ASP A 9 17.58 8.51 -6.52
N LEU A 10 16.35 8.05 -6.75
CA LEU A 10 15.46 7.57 -5.69
C LEU A 10 15.97 6.29 -4.99
N PHE A 11 16.63 5.37 -5.72
CA PHE A 11 17.16 4.12 -5.19
C PHE A 11 18.68 4.13 -4.95
N GLY A 12 19.43 5.07 -5.55
CA GLY A 12 20.90 5.06 -5.53
C GLY A 12 21.56 6.12 -4.66
N THR A 13 20.84 7.12 -4.14
CA THR A 13 21.47 8.21 -3.33
C THR A 13 21.12 8.20 -1.85
N THR A 14 20.61 7.11 -1.28
CA THR A 14 20.14 7.18 0.11
C THR A 14 20.16 5.83 0.82
N THR A 15 21.35 5.43 1.26
CA THR A 15 21.50 4.55 2.42
C THR A 15 21.39 5.44 3.67
N LEU A 16 20.21 5.55 4.26
CA LEU A 16 20.06 6.18 5.58
C LEU A 16 20.10 5.06 6.63
N TRP A 17 21.02 5.18 7.59
CA TRP A 17 21.15 4.26 8.73
C TRP A 17 21.55 2.80 8.40
N GLY A 18 22.10 2.54 7.20
CA GLY A 18 22.55 1.19 6.81
C GLY A 18 21.43 0.28 6.28
N LEU A 19 20.23 0.83 6.07
CA LEU A 19 19.07 0.17 5.47
C LEU A 19 18.68 0.91 4.19
N ASP A 20 18.46 0.17 3.11
CA ASP A 20 18.10 0.76 1.81
C ASP A 20 16.81 1.59 1.92
N MET A 21 16.77 2.81 1.39
CA MET A 21 15.51 3.56 1.24
C MET A 21 14.46 2.76 0.47
N GLY A 22 14.87 1.86 -0.42
CA GLY A 22 13.97 0.89 -1.06
C GLY A 22 13.22 0.01 -0.05
N PHE A 23 13.84 -0.36 1.07
CA PHE A 23 13.19 -1.08 2.16
C PHE A 23 12.17 -0.19 2.88
N TRP A 24 12.51 1.07 3.16
CA TRP A 24 11.59 2.02 3.78
C TRP A 24 10.38 2.32 2.88
N VAL A 25 10.60 2.49 1.58
CA VAL A 25 9.53 2.68 0.58
C VAL A 25 8.66 1.42 0.49
N ALA A 26 9.26 0.23 0.49
CA ALA A 26 8.52 -1.02 0.52
C ALA A 26 7.71 -1.17 1.82
N MET A 27 8.28 -0.85 2.98
CA MET A 27 7.59 -0.86 4.27
C MET A 27 6.42 0.13 4.32
N ALA A 28 6.62 1.35 3.82
CA ALA A 28 5.56 2.35 3.72
C ALA A 28 4.44 1.89 2.78
N ALA A 29 4.77 1.30 1.63
CA ALA A 29 3.80 0.76 0.68
C ALA A 29 2.98 -0.39 1.30
N VAL A 30 3.64 -1.32 2.00
CA VAL A 30 2.96 -2.43 2.69
C VAL A 30 2.01 -1.90 3.78
N LEU A 31 2.48 -0.96 4.62
CA LEU A 31 1.63 -0.34 5.64
C LEU A 31 0.42 0.38 5.03
N LEU A 32 0.62 1.10 3.93
CA LEU A 32 -0.46 1.79 3.22
C LEU A 32 -1.51 0.80 2.69
N ILE A 33 -1.09 -0.34 2.12
CA ILE A 33 -2.00 -1.40 1.66
C ILE A 33 -2.79 -2.01 2.82
N VAL A 34 -2.14 -2.27 3.96
CA VAL A 34 -2.81 -2.82 5.15
C VAL A 34 -3.85 -1.83 5.69
N VAL A 35 -3.51 -0.54 5.77
CA VAL A 35 -4.46 0.51 6.17
C VAL A 35 -5.64 0.59 5.20
N LEU A 36 -5.37 0.56 3.88
CA LEU A 36 -6.43 0.53 2.88
C LEU A 36 -7.35 -0.68 3.07
N MET A 37 -6.80 -1.88 3.23
CA MET A 37 -7.60 -3.08 3.47
C MET A 37 -8.39 -2.98 4.77
N ASN A 38 -7.80 -2.43 5.84
CA ASN A 38 -8.49 -2.23 7.11
C ASN A 38 -9.66 -1.24 6.97
N VAL A 39 -9.44 -0.09 6.32
CA VAL A 39 -10.48 0.93 6.07
C VAL A 39 -11.56 0.38 5.14
N VAL A 40 -11.20 -0.35 4.09
CA VAL A 40 -12.15 -1.03 3.20
C VAL A 40 -12.95 -2.06 3.98
N PHE A 41 -12.33 -2.84 4.85
CA PHE A 41 -13.01 -3.83 5.70
C PHE A 41 -13.95 -3.16 6.72
N TRP A 42 -13.62 -1.94 7.16
CA TRP A 42 -14.48 -1.16 8.05
C TRP A 42 -15.61 -0.44 7.31
N GLY A 43 -15.36 -0.02 6.08
CA GLY A 43 -16.32 0.67 5.20
C GLY A 43 -17.25 -0.29 4.45
N MET A 44 -16.82 -1.53 4.20
CA MET A 44 -17.70 -2.61 3.80
C MET A 44 -18.58 -2.98 4.99
N LYS A 45 -19.72 -2.29 5.11
CA LYS A 45 -20.86 -2.82 5.86
C LYS A 45 -21.02 -4.28 5.45
N PRO A 46 -21.10 -5.22 6.41
CA PRO A 46 -21.35 -6.62 6.07
C PRO A 46 -22.57 -6.62 5.16
N GLN A 47 -22.43 -7.18 3.95
CA GLN A 47 -23.61 -7.46 3.14
C GLN A 47 -24.52 -8.24 4.07
N GLN A 48 -25.66 -7.63 4.42
CA GLN A 48 -26.73 -8.39 5.03
C GLN A 48 -26.92 -9.59 4.11
N PRO A 49 -26.82 -10.83 4.61
CA PRO A 49 -27.27 -11.95 3.80
C PRO A 49 -28.71 -11.60 3.42
N GLU A 50 -28.97 -11.39 2.13
CA GLU A 50 -30.33 -11.39 1.58
C GLU A 50 -30.90 -12.79 1.83
N SER A 51 -31.34 -13.00 3.06
CA SER A 51 -32.20 -14.08 3.46
C SER A 51 -33.63 -13.59 3.30
N GLY A 52 -34.24 -14.06 2.21
CA GLY A 52 -35.64 -13.85 1.82
C GLY A 52 -35.66 -13.29 0.40
N LYS A 53 -35.89 -14.05 -0.68
CA LYS A 53 -37.06 -14.90 -0.98
C LYS A 53 -38.37 -14.26 -0.53
N GLU A 54 -39.21 -13.90 -1.52
CA GLU A 54 -40.60 -13.40 -1.46
C GLU A 54 -40.73 -11.96 -0.92
N GLN A 55 -41.22 -10.94 -1.65
CA GLN A 55 -42.27 -10.87 -2.67
C GLN A 55 -41.99 -9.75 -3.70
#